data_AF-A0A7X7B954-F1
#
_entry.id   AF-A0A7X7B954-F1
#
_cell.length_a   1.000
_cell.length_b   1.000
_cell.length_c   1.000
_cell.angle_alpha   90.00
_cell.angle_beta   90.00
_cell.angle_gamma   90.00
#
_symmetry.space_group_name_H-M   'P 1'
#
loop_
_entity.id
_entity.type
_entity.pdbx_description
1 polymer ?
#
loop_
_entity_poly.entity_id
_entity_poly.type
_entity_poly.pdbx_seq_one_letter_code
_entity_poly.pdbx_strand_id
1 'polypeptide(L)'
;MVVDVNHGFEGVPHGAVKHLRVLEQVPRPWAARCKELFGDEYDQQHIVISKDTHLALKVQHGIVPVESDGSAHFVVPADVNIFLQALDADGLAIQTERTFVDYRPGEIRACIGCHETPESAMRQSGLTRGTEKDPPLAFRRAPSRPGPQPGEKSGQRVLHYPTDVQPIFDRHCVSCHGNAEKLAGGLDLRGTPTQKFCASYEALVPERRKGDQNRDLGLLGVVIGENHPKTGNVEYLPAGSLGARTSVLAAMLSRGKIALADAAQQARAEKLAKQHADVATQLTPVEFLLLANWI
;
A
#
# COMPACT_ATOMS: atom_id res chain seq x y z
N MET A 1 20.07 5.56 4.12
CA MET A 1 20.22 6.82 3.33
C MET A 1 19.79 6.53 1.90
N VAL A 2 19.12 7.46 1.24
CA VAL A 2 18.73 7.37 -0.18
C VAL A 2 19.23 8.62 -0.90
N VAL A 3 20.01 8.45 -1.97
CA VAL A 3 20.60 9.57 -2.73
C VAL A 3 19.54 10.29 -3.55
N ASP A 4 18.75 9.56 -4.34
CA ASP A 4 17.61 10.08 -5.10
C ASP A 4 16.55 8.97 -5.28
N VAL A 5 15.41 9.13 -4.62
CA VAL A 5 14.29 8.17 -4.71
C VAL A 5 13.78 7.98 -6.15
N ASN A 6 13.97 8.96 -7.05
CA ASN A 6 13.43 8.95 -8.41
C ASN A 6 14.30 8.15 -9.40
N HIS A 7 15.52 7.75 -9.04
CA HIS A 7 16.47 7.08 -9.96
C HIS A 7 15.88 5.85 -10.68
N GLY A 8 14.94 5.14 -10.05
CA GLY A 8 14.28 3.96 -10.61
C GLY A 8 12.85 4.19 -11.15
N PHE A 9 12.32 5.41 -11.10
CA PHE A 9 10.91 5.68 -11.37
C PHE A 9 10.70 6.28 -12.76
N GLU A 10 10.38 5.44 -13.74
CA GLU A 10 10.01 5.90 -15.08
C GLU A 10 8.66 6.63 -15.05
N GLY A 11 8.59 7.80 -15.70
CA GLY A 11 7.35 8.58 -15.84
C GLY A 11 6.89 9.32 -14.57
N VAL A 12 7.65 9.26 -13.47
CA VAL A 12 7.35 10.01 -12.24
C VAL A 12 8.12 11.34 -12.26
N PRO A 13 7.43 12.49 -12.18
CA PRO A 13 8.12 13.78 -12.12
C PRO A 13 8.98 13.91 -10.86
N HIS A 14 10.18 14.49 -11.00
CA HIS A 14 11.00 14.84 -9.84
C HIS A 14 10.21 15.71 -8.85
N GLY A 15 10.35 15.40 -7.57
CA GLY A 15 9.62 16.06 -6.50
C GLY A 15 8.16 15.62 -6.35
N ALA A 16 7.66 14.66 -7.14
CA ALA A 16 6.35 14.05 -6.88
C ALA A 16 6.34 13.27 -5.56
N VAL A 17 7.45 12.59 -5.25
CA VAL A 17 7.65 11.90 -3.96
C VAL A 17 7.91 12.93 -2.86
N LYS A 18 7.07 12.93 -1.83
CA LYS A 18 7.20 13.82 -0.65
C LYS A 18 7.65 13.08 0.60
N HIS A 19 7.31 11.80 0.70
CA HIS A 19 7.64 11.00 1.87
C HIS A 19 8.01 9.57 1.47
N LEU A 20 8.78 8.90 2.33
CA LEU A 20 8.89 7.44 2.34
C LEU A 20 8.11 6.90 3.53
N ARG A 21 7.23 5.92 3.31
CA ARG A 21 6.62 5.12 4.37
C ARG A 21 7.53 3.94 4.69
N VAL A 22 7.86 3.75 5.96
CA VAL A 22 8.59 2.58 6.45
C VAL A 22 7.57 1.55 6.92
N LEU A 23 7.55 0.40 6.27
CA LEU A 23 6.69 -0.73 6.61
C LEU A 23 7.54 -1.92 7.00
N GLU A 24 6.99 -2.78 7.85
CA GLU A 24 7.57 -4.05 8.25
C GLU A 24 6.68 -5.19 7.78
N GLN A 25 7.31 -6.25 7.29
CA GLN A 25 6.71 -7.54 7.07
C GLN A 25 6.97 -8.45 8.28
N VAL A 26 5.97 -8.59 9.14
CA VAL A 26 6.11 -9.34 10.39
C VAL A 26 6.16 -10.84 10.08
N PRO A 27 7.24 -11.54 10.45
CA PRO A 27 7.32 -12.98 10.27
C PRO A 27 6.31 -13.67 11.17
N ARG A 28 5.67 -14.71 10.65
CA ARG A 28 4.74 -15.50 11.44
C ARG A 28 5.50 -16.63 12.17
N PRO A 29 5.47 -16.68 13.51
CA PRO A 29 6.07 -17.79 14.24
C PRO A 29 5.27 -19.08 14.04
N TRP A 30 5.94 -20.24 14.09
CA TRP A 30 5.28 -21.54 13.97
C TRP A 30 4.17 -21.76 15.02
N ALA A 31 4.34 -21.16 16.20
CA ALA A 31 3.37 -21.19 17.29
C ALA A 31 2.04 -20.47 16.99
N ALA A 32 1.99 -19.61 15.96
CA ALA A 32 0.76 -18.94 15.53
C ALA A 32 -0.09 -19.80 14.58
N ARG A 33 0.24 -21.09 14.37
CA ARG A 33 -0.62 -22.03 13.63
C ARG A 33 -1.75 -22.52 14.52
N CYS A 34 -3.00 -22.24 14.14
CA CYS A 34 -4.20 -22.77 14.81
C CYS A 34 -4.73 -24.01 14.07
N LYS A 35 -4.07 -25.15 14.23
CA LYS A 35 -4.44 -26.43 13.56
C LYS A 35 -5.84 -26.94 13.94
N GLU A 36 -6.34 -26.60 15.13
CA GLU A 36 -7.54 -27.20 15.72
C GLU A 36 -8.85 -26.50 15.32
N LEU A 37 -8.78 -25.28 14.76
CA LEU A 37 -9.95 -24.45 14.40
C LEU A 37 -10.22 -24.49 12.88
N PHE A 38 -10.60 -25.67 12.36
CA PHE A 38 -11.00 -25.87 10.95
C PHE A 38 -9.91 -25.55 9.90
N GLY A 39 -8.66 -25.47 10.32
CA GLY A 39 -7.55 -24.94 9.54
C GLY A 39 -7.56 -23.42 9.55
N ASP A 40 -6.47 -22.83 10.04
CA ASP A 40 -6.26 -21.38 10.05
C ASP A 40 -5.83 -20.84 8.68
N GLU A 41 -6.13 -21.58 7.62
CA GLU A 41 -5.62 -21.37 6.28
C GLU A 41 -6.75 -20.94 5.32
N TYR A 42 -6.46 -19.98 4.45
CA TYR A 42 -7.21 -19.69 3.24
C TYR A 42 -6.25 -19.87 2.07
N ASP A 43 -6.41 -20.96 1.34
CA ASP A 43 -5.43 -21.38 0.33
C ASP A 43 -4.03 -21.55 0.96
N GLN A 44 -2.98 -20.89 0.45
CA GLN A 44 -1.63 -20.96 1.02
C GLN A 44 -1.37 -19.95 2.17
N GLN A 45 -2.38 -19.15 2.55
CA GLN A 45 -2.25 -18.06 3.53
C GLN A 45 -2.92 -18.42 4.84
N HIS A 46 -2.58 -17.70 5.90
CA HIS A 46 -3.35 -17.76 7.14
C HIS A 46 -4.48 -16.74 7.14
N ILE A 47 -5.65 -17.12 7.65
CA ILE A 47 -6.85 -16.26 7.71
C ILE A 47 -6.61 -14.98 8.51
N VAL A 48 -5.64 -14.98 9.43
CA VAL A 48 -5.26 -13.78 10.22
C VAL A 48 -4.50 -12.74 9.39
N ILE A 49 -3.99 -13.11 8.21
CA ILE A 49 -3.24 -12.23 7.33
C ILE A 49 -4.15 -11.64 6.26
N SER A 50 -4.69 -12.49 5.37
CA SER A 50 -5.54 -12.05 4.29
C SER A 50 -6.27 -13.19 3.59
N LYS A 51 -7.20 -12.82 2.69
CA LYS A 51 -7.79 -13.70 1.67
C LYS A 51 -7.05 -13.49 0.34
N ASP A 52 -6.28 -14.48 -0.12
CA ASP A 52 -5.64 -14.50 -1.45
C ASP A 52 -4.76 -13.29 -1.86
N THR A 53 -4.21 -12.53 -0.91
CA THR A 53 -3.36 -11.35 -1.20
C THR A 53 -1.95 -11.47 -0.64
N HIS A 54 -1.76 -11.31 0.67
CA HIS A 54 -0.45 -11.22 1.32
C HIS A 54 -0.14 -12.45 2.20
N LEU A 55 1.14 -12.83 2.33
CA LEU A 55 1.57 -13.95 3.17
C LEU A 55 2.04 -13.53 4.57
N ALA A 56 2.10 -12.22 4.84
CA ALA A 56 2.52 -11.70 6.13
C ALA A 56 1.81 -10.40 6.51
N LEU A 57 1.71 -10.18 7.82
CA LEU A 57 1.14 -8.98 8.41
C LEU A 57 2.06 -7.80 8.10
N LYS A 58 1.46 -6.65 7.81
CA LYS A 58 2.18 -5.40 7.56
C LYS A 58 1.99 -4.43 8.71
N VAL A 59 3.09 -3.90 9.23
CA VAL A 59 3.12 -2.87 10.28
C VAL A 59 3.75 -1.62 9.72
N GLN A 60 3.11 -0.47 9.91
CA GLN A 60 3.67 0.83 9.59
C GLN A 60 4.48 1.33 10.77
N HIS A 61 5.71 1.77 10.52
CA HIS A 61 6.57 2.44 11.50
C HIS A 61 6.49 3.97 11.42
N GLY A 62 6.04 4.48 10.27
CA GLY A 62 5.73 5.88 10.06
C GLY A 62 6.19 6.36 8.69
N ILE A 63 6.14 7.68 8.48
CA ILE A 63 6.65 8.34 7.28
C ILE A 63 7.86 9.22 7.61
N VAL A 64 8.75 9.38 6.63
CA VAL A 64 9.93 10.25 6.71
C VAL A 64 9.96 11.18 5.48
N PRO A 65 10.46 12.42 5.62
CA PRO A 65 10.47 13.38 4.52
C PRO A 65 11.49 13.01 3.44
N VAL A 66 11.12 13.32 2.20
CA VAL A 66 12.01 13.34 1.03
C VAL A 66 12.27 14.80 0.67
N GLU A 67 13.54 15.16 0.48
CA GLU A 67 13.94 16.51 0.13
C GLU A 67 13.62 16.84 -1.34
N SER A 68 13.72 18.11 -1.72
CA SER A 68 13.43 18.56 -3.09
C SER A 68 14.34 17.95 -4.17
N ASP A 69 15.53 17.50 -3.80
CA ASP A 69 16.47 16.80 -4.68
C ASP A 69 16.22 15.28 -4.74
N GLY A 70 15.16 14.78 -4.08
CA GLY A 70 14.82 13.36 -4.03
C GLY A 70 15.57 12.58 -2.94
N SER A 71 16.45 13.23 -2.16
CA SER A 71 17.23 12.54 -1.13
C SER A 71 16.46 12.31 0.16
N ALA A 72 16.81 11.25 0.89
CA ALA A 72 16.23 10.93 2.19
C ALA A 72 17.27 10.37 3.18
N HIS A 73 17.20 10.80 4.43
CA HIS A 73 18.06 10.36 5.52
C HIS A 73 17.23 10.12 6.77
N PHE A 74 17.19 8.86 7.22
CA PHE A 74 16.31 8.42 8.30
C PHE A 74 16.82 7.15 8.98
N VAL A 75 16.31 6.91 10.18
CA VAL A 75 16.49 5.65 10.91
C VAL A 75 15.36 4.68 10.61
N VAL A 76 15.66 3.39 10.70
CA VAL A 76 14.70 2.30 10.55
C VAL A 76 14.81 1.34 11.73
N PRO A 77 13.77 0.53 12.01
CA PRO A 77 13.89 -0.57 12.94
C PRO A 77 15.01 -1.54 12.53
N ALA A 78 15.74 -2.06 13.50
CA ALA A 78 16.76 -3.08 13.31
C ALA A 78 16.18 -4.48 13.56
N ASP A 79 16.80 -5.49 12.96
CA ASP A 79 16.47 -6.91 13.11
C ASP A 79 15.01 -7.27 12.74
N VAL A 80 14.41 -6.53 11.80
CA VAL A 80 13.09 -6.81 11.22
C VAL A 80 13.10 -6.59 9.69
N ASN A 81 12.20 -7.29 8.99
CA ASN A 81 12.06 -7.21 7.55
C ASN A 81 11.33 -5.91 7.17
N ILE A 82 12.06 -4.83 6.85
CA ILE A 82 11.42 -3.59 6.41
C ILE A 82 11.35 -3.46 4.90
N PHE A 83 10.41 -2.66 4.41
CA PHE A 83 10.30 -2.25 3.02
C PHE A 83 9.73 -0.83 2.94
N LEU A 84 9.95 -0.16 1.82
CA LEU A 84 9.60 1.25 1.65
C LEU A 84 8.48 1.47 0.64
N GLN A 85 7.63 2.48 0.88
CA GLN A 85 6.76 3.04 -0.14
C GLN A 85 7.10 4.51 -0.39
N ALA A 86 7.24 4.89 -1.66
CA ALA A 86 7.32 6.28 -2.06
C ALA A 86 5.91 6.88 -2.11
N LEU A 87 5.68 7.97 -1.37
CA LEU A 87 4.38 8.61 -1.24
C LEU A 87 4.36 9.98 -1.91
N ASP A 88 3.23 10.34 -2.51
CA ASP A 88 2.99 11.70 -3.00
C ASP A 88 2.61 12.68 -1.87
N ALA A 89 2.21 13.89 -2.25
CA ALA A 89 1.77 14.93 -1.32
C ALA A 89 0.45 14.59 -0.59
N ASP A 90 -0.36 13.68 -1.13
CA ASP A 90 -1.61 13.21 -0.54
C ASP A 90 -1.42 11.97 0.34
N GLY A 91 -0.19 11.44 0.42
CA GLY A 91 0.12 10.22 1.18
C GLY A 91 -0.19 8.93 0.42
N LEU A 92 -0.47 9.02 -0.89
CA LEU A 92 -0.77 7.88 -1.76
C LEU A 92 0.53 7.26 -2.28
N ALA A 93 0.62 5.93 -2.19
CA ALA A 93 1.77 5.20 -2.70
C ALA A 93 1.92 5.40 -4.22
N ILE A 94 3.05 5.93 -4.65
CA ILE A 94 3.51 5.99 -6.04
C ILE A 94 4.15 4.66 -6.41
N GLN A 95 5.01 4.13 -5.54
CA GLN A 95 5.71 2.89 -5.76
C GLN A 95 5.94 2.17 -4.44
N THR A 96 5.86 0.84 -4.47
CA THR A 96 6.14 -0.03 -3.31
C THR A 96 7.35 -0.90 -3.62
N GLU A 97 8.32 -0.91 -2.71
CA GLU A 97 9.38 -1.90 -2.70
C GLU A 97 8.76 -3.29 -2.46
N ARG A 98 8.85 -4.18 -3.44
CA ARG A 98 8.25 -5.54 -3.39
C ARG A 98 9.24 -6.59 -2.87
N THR A 99 10.28 -6.14 -2.20
CA THR A 99 11.24 -6.93 -1.43
C THR A 99 11.36 -6.30 -0.05
N PHE A 100 12.06 -6.95 0.86
CA PHE A 100 12.43 -6.37 2.14
C PHE A 100 13.95 -6.29 2.28
N VAL A 101 14.38 -5.44 3.21
CA VAL A 101 15.77 -5.28 3.66
C VAL A 101 15.81 -5.31 5.18
N ASP A 102 16.85 -5.92 5.73
CA ASP A 102 17.08 -6.01 7.17
C ASP A 102 18.29 -5.17 7.56
N TYR A 103 18.27 -4.53 8.72
CA TYR A 103 19.40 -3.76 9.25
C TYR A 103 19.84 -4.30 10.61
N ARG A 104 21.15 -4.31 10.88
CA ARG A 104 21.67 -4.57 12.23
C ARG A 104 21.69 -3.28 13.08
N PRO A 105 21.64 -3.39 14.41
CA PRO A 105 21.77 -2.23 15.28
C PRO A 105 23.04 -1.41 14.99
N GLY A 106 22.87 -0.12 14.71
CA GLY A 106 23.98 0.79 14.39
C GLY A 106 24.48 0.72 12.94
N GLU A 107 23.92 -0.16 12.12
CA GLU A 107 24.29 -0.25 10.71
C GLU A 107 23.86 0.98 9.91
N ILE A 108 24.73 1.44 9.01
CA ILE A 108 24.46 2.55 8.09
C ILE A 108 24.59 2.01 6.66
N ARG A 109 23.52 2.13 5.86
CA ARG A 109 23.53 1.87 4.42
C ARG A 109 23.07 3.08 3.63
N ALA A 110 23.56 3.17 2.40
CA ALA A 110 23.09 4.10 1.40
C ALA A 110 22.68 3.34 0.13
N CYS A 111 21.54 3.71 -0.46
CA CYS A 111 21.18 3.35 -1.82
C CYS A 111 21.14 4.61 -2.70
N ILE A 112 21.46 4.42 -3.98
CA ILE A 112 21.29 5.37 -5.08
C ILE A 112 19.83 5.77 -5.19
N GLY A 113 18.92 4.80 -5.21
CA GLY A 113 17.48 5.04 -5.33
C GLY A 113 16.64 3.78 -5.19
N CYS A 114 15.32 3.93 -5.35
CA CYS A 114 14.33 2.89 -5.08
C CYS A 114 14.15 1.87 -6.23
N HIS A 115 15.24 1.52 -6.94
CA HIS A 115 15.44 0.32 -7.79
C HIS A 115 16.78 0.45 -8.54
N GLU A 116 17.89 0.56 -7.82
CA GLU A 116 19.21 0.61 -8.45
C GLU A 116 19.60 -0.76 -9.03
N THR A 117 20.24 -0.74 -10.18
CA THR A 117 20.83 -1.94 -10.79
C THR A 117 22.34 -1.98 -10.53
N PRO A 118 23.01 -3.13 -10.68
CA PRO A 118 24.47 -3.19 -10.62
C PRO A 118 25.17 -2.15 -11.53
N GLU A 119 24.59 -1.87 -12.70
CA GLU A 119 25.07 -0.84 -13.63
C GLU A 119 24.92 0.58 -13.06
N SER A 120 23.91 0.82 -12.22
CA SER A 120 23.71 2.10 -11.53
C SER A 120 24.88 2.40 -10.60
N ALA A 121 25.35 1.39 -9.86
CA ALA A 121 26.54 1.50 -9.00
C ALA A 121 27.82 1.78 -9.80
N MET A 122 27.99 1.10 -10.94
CA MET A 122 29.13 1.35 -11.84
C MET A 122 29.13 2.78 -12.38
N ARG A 123 27.98 3.30 -12.83
CA ARG A 123 27.85 4.67 -13.34
C ARG A 123 28.12 5.72 -12.26
N GLN A 124 27.67 5.50 -11.03
CA GLN A 124 28.04 6.38 -9.91
C GLN A 124 29.55 6.40 -9.67
N SER A 125 30.21 5.24 -9.66
CA SER A 125 31.66 5.15 -9.45
C SER A 125 32.49 5.81 -10.56
N GLY A 126 31.94 5.91 -11.77
CA GLY A 126 32.55 6.62 -12.91
C GLY A 126 32.39 8.15 -12.84
N LEU A 127 31.36 8.65 -12.17
CA LEU A 127 31.08 10.09 -12.00
C LEU A 127 31.83 10.73 -10.81
N THR A 128 32.36 9.91 -9.89
CA THR A 128 33.13 10.36 -8.71
C THR A 128 34.56 10.80 -9.01
N ARG A 129 35.01 10.75 -10.27
CA ARG A 129 36.34 11.24 -10.70
C ARG A 129 36.21 12.64 -11.32
N GLY A 130 35.90 13.65 -10.51
CA GLY A 130 36.19 15.05 -10.86
C GLY A 130 35.02 16.03 -11.01
N THR A 131 33.82 15.75 -10.48
CA THR A 131 32.79 16.80 -10.32
C THR A 131 32.44 16.96 -8.85
N GLU A 132 32.71 18.14 -8.28
CA GLU A 132 32.28 18.54 -6.94
C GLU A 132 30.75 18.69 -6.93
N LYS A 133 30.02 17.58 -6.89
CA LYS A 133 28.61 17.62 -6.57
C LYS A 133 28.48 17.74 -5.06
N ASP A 134 27.89 18.85 -4.65
CA ASP A 134 27.31 19.09 -3.34
C ASP A 134 26.60 17.82 -2.82
N PRO A 135 26.80 17.40 -1.55
CA PRO A 135 26.17 16.20 -1.04
C PRO A 135 24.63 16.34 -1.05
N PRO A 136 23.88 15.24 -1.22
CA PRO A 136 22.42 15.27 -1.20
C PRO A 136 21.87 16.01 0.03
N LEU A 137 20.79 16.78 -0.15
CA LEU A 137 20.26 17.68 0.87
C LEU A 137 19.98 16.99 2.20
N ALA A 138 19.40 15.79 2.16
CA ALA A 138 19.07 15.04 3.37
C ALA A 138 20.32 14.61 4.17
N PHE A 139 21.47 14.49 3.51
CA PHE A 139 22.70 14.02 4.13
C PHE A 139 23.40 15.14 4.92
N ARG A 140 22.94 16.39 4.74
CA ARG A 140 23.44 17.57 5.46
C ARG A 140 22.81 17.74 6.85
N ARG A 141 21.86 16.87 7.21
CA ARG A 141 21.15 16.89 8.50
C ARG A 141 21.14 15.53 9.16
N ALA A 142 20.82 15.51 10.46
CA ALA A 142 20.60 14.27 11.21
C ALA A 142 19.45 13.43 10.60
N PRO A 143 19.49 12.09 10.76
CA PRO A 143 18.45 11.21 10.23
C PRO A 143 17.10 11.51 10.87
N SER A 144 16.06 11.59 10.04
CA SER A 144 14.68 11.66 10.51
C SER A 144 14.26 10.37 11.21
N ARG A 145 13.42 10.49 12.23
CA ARG A 145 12.70 9.35 12.81
C ARG A 145 11.35 9.20 12.11
N PRO A 146 10.90 7.99 11.77
CA PRO A 146 9.56 7.77 11.23
C PRO A 146 8.49 8.36 12.16
N GLY A 147 7.64 9.21 11.59
CA GLY A 147 6.59 9.94 12.31
C GLY A 147 5.18 9.58 11.81
N PRO A 148 4.12 10.13 12.43
CA PRO A 148 2.75 9.90 12.00
C PRO A 148 2.49 10.44 10.59
N GLN A 149 1.65 9.75 9.84
CA GLN A 149 1.02 10.30 8.63
C GLN A 149 -0.22 11.15 9.02
N PRO A 150 -0.76 11.98 8.10
CA PRO A 150 -1.92 12.81 8.39
C PRO A 150 -3.08 12.02 9.01
N GLY A 151 -3.58 12.52 10.15
CA GLY A 151 -4.67 11.87 10.90
C GLY A 151 -4.23 10.83 11.94
N GLU A 152 -2.94 10.51 12.03
CA GLU A 152 -2.42 9.55 13.01
C GLU A 152 -1.76 10.24 14.20
N LYS A 153 -1.89 9.62 15.38
CA LYS A 153 -1.25 10.10 16.62
C LYS A 153 0.21 9.64 16.74
N SER A 154 0.55 8.50 16.12
CA SER A 154 1.88 7.89 16.13
C SER A 154 2.19 7.30 14.76
N GLY A 155 3.48 7.20 14.42
CA GLY A 155 3.93 6.53 13.19
C GLY A 155 3.74 5.01 13.22
N GLN A 156 3.72 4.43 14.43
CA GLN A 156 3.61 2.99 14.65
C GLN A 156 2.17 2.53 14.73
N ARG A 157 1.76 1.67 13.80
CA ARG A 157 0.44 1.01 13.81
C ARG A 157 0.38 -0.19 12.87
N VAL A 158 -0.55 -1.09 13.16
CA VAL A 158 -0.89 -2.22 12.29
C VAL A 158 -1.91 -1.75 11.24
N LEU A 159 -1.78 -2.23 10.00
CA LEU A 159 -2.84 -2.10 9.00
C LEU A 159 -3.92 -3.14 9.31
N HIS A 160 -5.09 -2.69 9.76
CA HIS A 160 -6.09 -3.56 10.36
C HIS A 160 -7.50 -3.16 9.89
N TYR A 161 -8.02 -3.94 8.93
CA TYR A 161 -9.28 -3.66 8.26
C TYR A 161 -10.46 -3.33 9.20
N PRO A 162 -10.71 -4.07 10.30
CA PRO A 162 -11.82 -3.78 11.20
C PRO A 162 -11.74 -2.42 11.90
N THR A 163 -10.54 -1.86 12.08
CA THR A 163 -10.35 -0.54 12.72
C THR A 163 -10.18 0.58 11.71
N ASP A 164 -9.69 0.27 10.51
CA ASP A 164 -9.28 1.27 9.53
C ASP A 164 -10.35 1.52 8.47
N VAL A 165 -10.98 0.45 8.00
CA VAL A 165 -11.87 0.48 6.82
C VAL A 165 -13.32 0.27 7.21
N GLN A 166 -13.62 -0.75 8.05
CA GLN A 166 -15.00 -1.05 8.41
C GLN A 166 -15.75 0.15 9.02
N PRO A 167 -15.15 0.97 9.92
CA PRO A 167 -15.85 2.14 10.48
C PRO A 167 -16.21 3.20 9.44
N ILE A 168 -15.46 3.28 8.33
CA ILE A 168 -15.78 4.16 7.20
C ILE A 168 -17.03 3.63 6.51
N PHE A 169 -17.11 2.33 6.23
CA PHE A 169 -18.27 1.73 5.61
C PHE A 169 -19.51 1.77 6.50
N ASP A 170 -19.37 1.55 7.81
CA ASP A 170 -20.48 1.64 8.75
C ASP A 170 -21.10 3.04 8.76
N ARG A 171 -20.26 4.08 8.69
CA ARG A 171 -20.72 5.48 8.68
C ARG A 171 -21.34 5.89 7.35
N HIS A 172 -20.73 5.49 6.24
CA HIS A 172 -20.98 6.11 4.93
C HIS A 172 -21.65 5.18 3.90
N CYS A 173 -21.60 3.86 4.07
CA CYS A 173 -21.96 2.91 3.02
C CYS A 173 -23.03 1.90 3.41
N VAL A 174 -23.04 1.44 4.66
CA VAL A 174 -23.90 0.34 5.13
C VAL A 174 -25.41 0.66 5.02
N SER A 175 -25.81 1.93 5.04
CA SER A 175 -27.21 2.32 4.84
C SER A 175 -27.79 1.82 3.50
N CYS A 176 -26.97 1.80 2.44
CA CYS A 176 -27.36 1.30 1.11
C CYS A 176 -26.82 -0.11 0.82
N HIS A 177 -25.64 -0.43 1.36
CA HIS A 177 -24.91 -1.68 1.10
C HIS A 177 -25.03 -2.71 2.23
N GLY A 178 -25.94 -2.52 3.19
CA GLY A 178 -26.18 -3.45 4.29
C GLY A 178 -27.66 -3.84 4.47
N ASN A 179 -28.55 -3.39 3.58
CA ASN A 179 -29.95 -3.75 3.62
C ASN A 179 -30.14 -5.21 3.15
N ALA A 180 -30.55 -6.09 4.08
CA ALA A 180 -30.71 -7.53 3.84
C ALA A 180 -31.78 -7.86 2.79
N GLU A 181 -32.76 -6.98 2.56
CA GLU A 181 -33.80 -7.17 1.53
C GLU A 181 -33.29 -6.83 0.14
N LYS A 182 -32.39 -5.84 0.02
CA LYS A 182 -31.81 -5.41 -1.26
C LYS A 182 -30.49 -4.69 -1.06
N LEU A 183 -29.39 -5.38 -1.38
CA LEU A 183 -28.06 -4.79 -1.42
C LEU A 183 -27.88 -3.93 -2.68
N ALA A 184 -27.57 -2.64 -2.50
CA ALA A 184 -27.19 -1.78 -3.61
C ALA A 184 -25.97 -2.36 -4.35
N GLY A 185 -26.07 -2.51 -5.67
CA GLY A 185 -25.02 -3.10 -6.49
C GLY A 185 -24.66 -4.55 -6.16
N GLY A 186 -25.48 -5.27 -5.37
CA GLY A 186 -25.19 -6.63 -4.93
C GLY A 186 -23.98 -6.75 -3.99
N LEU A 187 -23.53 -5.63 -3.42
CA LEU A 187 -22.33 -5.54 -2.58
C LEU A 187 -22.76 -5.41 -1.10
N ASP A 188 -22.36 -6.38 -0.28
CA ASP A 188 -22.54 -6.35 1.17
C ASP A 188 -21.31 -5.70 1.83
N LEU A 189 -21.49 -4.54 2.47
CA LEU A 189 -20.41 -3.82 3.15
C LEU A 189 -20.53 -3.86 4.68
N ARG A 190 -21.34 -4.76 5.24
CA ARG A 190 -21.44 -4.94 6.69
C ARG A 190 -20.19 -5.61 7.27
N GLY A 191 -19.82 -5.20 8.46
CA GLY A 191 -18.78 -5.84 9.27
C GLY A 191 -19.20 -7.16 9.92
N THR A 192 -20.32 -7.76 9.51
CA THR A 192 -20.82 -9.02 10.07
C THR A 192 -19.75 -10.11 9.91
N PRO A 193 -19.31 -10.75 11.01
CA PRO A 193 -18.36 -11.85 10.94
C PRO A 193 -18.86 -12.99 10.06
N THR A 194 -17.98 -13.53 9.22
CA THR A 194 -18.20 -14.76 8.47
C THR A 194 -17.43 -15.90 9.13
N GLN A 195 -17.30 -17.04 8.45
CA GLN A 195 -16.50 -18.15 8.97
C GLN A 195 -15.03 -17.76 9.18
N LYS A 196 -14.46 -16.89 8.33
CA LYS A 196 -13.01 -16.58 8.33
C LYS A 196 -12.69 -15.09 8.43
N PHE A 197 -13.60 -14.21 8.00
CA PHE A 197 -13.39 -12.76 7.91
C PHE A 197 -14.68 -12.01 8.32
N CYS A 198 -15.01 -10.95 7.58
CA CYS A 198 -16.31 -10.29 7.61
C CYS A 198 -16.86 -10.11 6.18
N ALA A 199 -18.17 -9.86 6.07
CA ALA A 199 -18.86 -9.83 4.77
C ALA A 199 -18.27 -8.78 3.81
N SER A 200 -18.01 -7.58 4.29
CA SER A 200 -17.40 -6.48 3.53
C SER A 200 -16.02 -6.80 2.97
N TYR A 201 -15.15 -7.42 3.77
CA TYR A 201 -13.82 -7.83 3.35
C TYR A 201 -13.90 -8.89 2.25
N GLU A 202 -14.73 -9.92 2.46
CA GLU A 202 -14.91 -10.99 1.47
C GLU A 202 -15.54 -10.52 0.16
N ALA A 203 -16.39 -9.49 0.21
CA ALA A 203 -17.05 -8.89 -0.95
C ALA A 203 -16.11 -8.00 -1.79
N LEU A 204 -15.09 -7.41 -1.17
CA LEU A 204 -14.11 -6.57 -1.86
C LEU A 204 -12.89 -7.33 -2.38
N VAL A 205 -12.41 -8.29 -1.58
CA VAL A 205 -11.15 -8.98 -1.86
C VAL A 205 -11.40 -10.11 -2.88
N PRO A 206 -10.68 -10.12 -4.02
CA PRO A 206 -10.94 -11.05 -5.12
C PRO A 206 -10.80 -12.51 -4.66
N GLU A 207 -11.67 -13.39 -5.17
CA GLU A 207 -11.49 -14.84 -5.03
C GLU A 207 -10.56 -15.32 -6.16
N ARG A 208 -9.44 -15.95 -5.81
CA ARG A 208 -8.49 -16.42 -6.83
C ARG A 208 -8.65 -17.90 -7.17
N ARG A 209 -9.41 -18.66 -6.39
CA ARG A 209 -9.66 -20.07 -6.67
C ARG A 209 -10.60 -20.21 -7.87
N LYS A 210 -10.36 -21.23 -8.69
CA LYS A 210 -11.21 -21.55 -9.84
C LYS A 210 -12.57 -22.04 -9.35
N GLY A 211 -13.65 -21.51 -9.91
CA GLY A 211 -15.02 -21.97 -9.67
C GLY A 211 -16.06 -20.87 -9.88
N ASP A 212 -17.33 -21.28 -9.92
CA ASP A 212 -18.48 -20.40 -10.19
C ASP A 212 -18.76 -19.40 -9.06
N GLN A 213 -18.04 -19.50 -7.95
CA GLN A 213 -18.15 -18.62 -6.78
C GLN A 213 -17.19 -17.43 -6.84
N ASN A 214 -16.39 -17.29 -7.91
CA ASN A 214 -15.48 -16.15 -8.04
C ASN A 214 -16.29 -14.85 -8.21
N ARG A 215 -16.25 -14.02 -7.16
CA ARG A 215 -16.91 -12.72 -7.10
C ARG A 215 -15.86 -11.62 -6.97
N ASP A 216 -15.05 -11.42 -8.01
CA ASP A 216 -14.24 -10.21 -8.13
C ASP A 216 -15.03 -9.09 -8.81
N LEU A 217 -15.37 -8.06 -8.04
CA LEU A 217 -16.06 -6.88 -8.55
C LEU A 217 -15.09 -5.86 -9.17
N GLY A 218 -13.77 -6.11 -9.15
CA GLY A 218 -12.74 -5.24 -9.71
C GLY A 218 -12.65 -3.89 -9.00
N LEU A 219 -12.96 -3.83 -7.71
CA LEU A 219 -13.01 -2.58 -6.95
C LEU A 219 -11.65 -2.18 -6.36
N LEU A 220 -10.82 -3.16 -5.98
CA LEU A 220 -9.50 -2.92 -5.38
C LEU A 220 -8.39 -2.68 -6.42
N GLY A 221 -8.68 -2.87 -7.71
CA GLY A 221 -7.70 -2.68 -8.77
C GLY A 221 -6.74 -3.85 -8.92
N VAL A 222 -5.49 -3.56 -9.27
CA VAL A 222 -4.46 -4.57 -9.47
C VAL A 222 -3.94 -5.03 -8.12
N VAL A 223 -4.35 -6.23 -7.73
CA VAL A 223 -3.83 -6.92 -6.56
C VAL A 223 -2.89 -8.02 -7.03
N ILE A 224 -1.69 -8.08 -6.47
CA ILE A 224 -0.78 -9.22 -6.69
C ILE A 224 -0.92 -10.15 -5.49
N GLY A 225 -1.50 -11.32 -5.75
CA GLY A 225 -1.53 -12.39 -4.77
C GLY A 225 -0.15 -13.02 -4.70
N GLU A 226 0.37 -13.11 -3.48
CA GLU A 226 1.56 -13.88 -3.16
C GLU A 226 1.27 -15.39 -3.18
N ASN A 227 -0.02 -15.78 -3.22
CA ASN A 227 -0.45 -17.14 -3.51
C ASN A 227 -0.23 -17.49 -4.98
N HIS A 228 0.23 -18.72 -5.23
CA HIS A 228 0.43 -19.25 -6.58
C HIS A 228 1.30 -18.32 -7.45
N PRO A 229 2.57 -18.06 -7.05
CA PRO A 229 3.44 -17.14 -7.77
C PRO A 229 3.56 -17.58 -9.23
N LYS A 230 3.01 -16.75 -10.13
CA LYS A 230 3.20 -16.90 -11.57
C LYS A 230 4.54 -16.26 -11.93
N THR A 231 5.25 -16.82 -12.90
CA THR A 231 6.56 -16.34 -13.36
C THR A 231 6.60 -14.85 -13.73
N GLY A 232 5.47 -14.20 -14.04
CA GLY A 232 5.41 -12.75 -14.29
C GLY A 232 5.28 -11.86 -13.04
N ASN A 233 5.03 -12.42 -11.85
CA ASN A 233 4.86 -11.62 -10.62
C ASN A 233 6.17 -11.04 -10.07
N VAL A 234 7.33 -11.47 -10.61
CA VAL A 234 8.67 -11.05 -10.16
C VAL A 234 9.27 -9.92 -10.99
N GLU A 235 8.62 -9.50 -12.08
CA GLU A 235 9.10 -8.42 -12.94
C GLU A 235 9.01 -7.05 -12.25
N TYR A 236 9.85 -6.09 -12.66
CA TYR A 236 9.67 -4.72 -12.22
C TYR A 236 8.33 -4.17 -12.72
N LEU A 237 7.58 -3.52 -11.84
CA LEU A 237 6.32 -2.90 -12.19
C LEU A 237 6.49 -1.38 -12.23
N PRO A 238 5.96 -0.69 -13.27
CA PRO A 238 6.01 0.76 -13.33
C PRO A 238 5.38 1.42 -12.11
N ALA A 239 5.82 2.64 -11.79
CA ALA A 239 5.18 3.43 -10.75
C ALA A 239 3.67 3.61 -11.04
N GLY A 240 2.86 3.56 -9.98
CA GLY A 240 1.39 3.69 -10.06
C GLY A 240 0.65 2.45 -10.54
N SER A 241 1.34 1.33 -10.78
CA SER A 241 0.74 0.06 -11.22
C SER A 241 0.08 -0.78 -10.13
N LEU A 242 0.17 -0.36 -8.86
CA LEU A 242 -0.36 -1.08 -7.70
C LEU A 242 -1.07 -0.16 -6.69
N GLY A 243 -1.81 -0.79 -5.79
CA GLY A 243 -2.48 -0.14 -4.66
C GLY A 243 -3.62 0.79 -5.11
N ALA A 244 -3.94 1.76 -4.25
CA ALA A 244 -5.04 2.70 -4.46
C ALA A 244 -5.08 3.37 -5.85
N ARG A 245 -3.93 3.59 -6.51
CA ARG A 245 -3.86 4.21 -7.84
C ARG A 245 -4.47 3.38 -8.97
N THR A 246 -4.73 2.10 -8.72
CA THR A 246 -5.39 1.21 -9.67
C THR A 246 -6.82 0.87 -9.27
N SER A 247 -7.25 1.29 -8.07
CA SER A 247 -8.52 0.92 -7.47
C SER A 247 -9.65 1.82 -7.95
N VAL A 248 -10.72 1.22 -8.50
CA VAL A 248 -11.97 1.92 -8.81
C VAL A 248 -12.58 2.52 -7.55
N LEU A 249 -12.54 1.79 -6.43
CA LEU A 249 -13.05 2.25 -5.13
C LEU A 249 -12.29 3.48 -4.63
N ALA A 250 -10.96 3.47 -4.68
CA ALA A 250 -10.17 4.64 -4.30
C ALA A 250 -10.41 5.79 -5.29
N ALA A 251 -10.42 5.52 -6.59
CA ALA A 251 -10.62 6.55 -7.62
C ALA A 251 -11.96 7.28 -7.47
N MET A 252 -13.06 6.55 -7.29
CA MET A 252 -14.39 7.15 -7.13
C MET A 252 -14.52 8.01 -5.86
N LEU A 253 -13.73 7.71 -4.82
CA LEU A 253 -13.74 8.45 -3.54
C LEU A 253 -12.67 9.55 -3.46
N SER A 254 -11.70 9.55 -4.39
CA SER A 254 -10.52 10.42 -4.35
C SER A 254 -10.79 11.91 -4.65
N ARG A 255 -12.00 12.26 -5.09
CA ARG A 255 -12.35 13.61 -5.58
C ARG A 255 -11.41 14.09 -6.70
N GLY A 256 -11.05 13.20 -7.61
CA GLY A 256 -10.22 13.50 -8.78
C GLY A 256 -8.71 13.43 -8.54
N LYS A 257 -8.25 13.03 -7.34
CA LYS A 257 -6.82 12.85 -7.05
C LYS A 257 -6.23 11.59 -7.69
N ILE A 258 -7.07 10.60 -7.99
CA ILE A 258 -6.64 9.36 -8.66
C ILE A 258 -7.29 9.31 -10.04
N ALA A 259 -6.44 9.22 -11.07
CA ALA A 259 -6.83 8.91 -12.44
C ALA A 259 -6.35 7.49 -12.78
N LEU A 260 -7.27 6.65 -13.25
CA LEU A 260 -6.99 5.27 -13.64
C LEU A 260 -6.48 5.25 -15.08
N ALA A 261 -5.45 4.45 -15.34
CA ALA A 261 -4.86 4.29 -16.68
C ALA A 261 -5.83 3.62 -17.67
N ASP A 262 -6.65 2.69 -17.18
CA ASP A 262 -7.68 2.02 -18.00
C ASP A 262 -8.92 2.92 -18.14
N ALA A 263 -9.26 3.28 -19.38
CA ALA A 263 -10.35 4.20 -19.68
C ALA A 263 -11.73 3.66 -19.27
N ALA A 264 -11.94 2.35 -19.31
CA ALA A 264 -13.22 1.74 -18.92
C ALA A 264 -13.39 1.77 -17.40
N GLN A 265 -12.33 1.46 -16.64
CA GLN A 265 -12.33 1.57 -15.18
C GLN A 265 -12.43 3.04 -14.74
N GLN A 266 -11.79 3.98 -15.46
CA GLN A 266 -11.92 5.42 -15.20
C GLN A 266 -13.38 5.87 -15.36
N ALA A 267 -14.02 5.54 -16.49
CA ALA A 267 -15.42 5.87 -16.73
C ALA A 267 -16.36 5.23 -15.68
N ARG A 268 -16.03 4.01 -15.24
CA ARG A 268 -16.74 3.34 -14.14
C ARG A 268 -16.59 4.09 -12.82
N ALA A 269 -15.38 4.50 -12.46
CA ALA A 269 -15.12 5.27 -11.24
C ALA A 269 -15.86 6.61 -11.25
N GLU A 270 -15.88 7.33 -12.37
CA GLU A 270 -16.63 8.58 -12.53
C GLU A 270 -18.14 8.39 -12.41
N LYS A 271 -18.68 7.31 -13.00
CA LYS A 271 -20.09 6.96 -12.86
C LYS A 271 -20.44 6.68 -11.40
N LEU A 272 -19.62 5.88 -10.71
CA LEU A 272 -19.83 5.57 -9.30
C LEU A 272 -19.69 6.81 -8.41
N ALA A 273 -18.72 7.69 -8.69
CA ALA A 273 -18.55 8.94 -7.96
C ALA A 273 -19.81 9.82 -8.04
N LYS A 274 -20.46 9.89 -9.22
CA LYS A 274 -21.75 10.61 -9.39
C LYS A 274 -22.87 9.97 -8.59
N GLN A 275 -22.94 8.64 -8.54
CA GLN A 275 -23.95 7.90 -7.77
C GLN A 275 -23.75 8.01 -6.25
N HIS A 276 -22.53 8.32 -5.81
CA HIS A 276 -22.13 8.44 -4.41
C HIS A 276 -21.74 9.88 -4.04
N ALA A 277 -22.26 10.88 -4.76
CA ALA A 277 -21.85 12.27 -4.56
C ALA A 277 -22.02 12.74 -3.10
N ASP A 278 -23.12 12.34 -2.45
CA ASP A 278 -23.38 12.68 -1.05
C ASP A 278 -22.32 12.11 -0.10
N VAL A 279 -21.90 10.85 -0.32
CA VAL A 279 -20.83 10.21 0.45
C VAL A 279 -19.48 10.87 0.16
N ALA A 280 -19.20 11.12 -1.12
CA ALA A 280 -17.93 11.70 -1.54
C ALA A 280 -17.70 13.08 -0.91
N THR A 281 -18.75 13.87 -0.64
CA THR A 281 -18.64 15.17 0.04
C THR A 281 -18.45 15.06 1.56
N GLN A 282 -18.94 13.99 2.19
CA GLN A 282 -18.86 13.76 3.64
C GLN A 282 -17.58 13.03 4.07
N LEU A 283 -16.99 12.22 3.18
CA LEU A 283 -15.76 11.48 3.46
C LEU A 283 -14.60 12.43 3.76
N THR A 284 -13.99 12.32 4.94
CA THR A 284 -12.87 13.17 5.31
C THR A 284 -11.58 12.74 4.60
N PRO A 285 -10.60 13.65 4.41
CA PRO A 285 -9.29 13.27 3.87
C PRO A 285 -8.58 12.17 4.66
N VAL A 286 -8.77 12.14 5.99
CA VAL A 286 -8.19 11.12 6.88
C VAL A 286 -8.86 9.76 6.66
N GLU A 287 -10.19 9.70 6.57
CA GLU A 287 -10.89 8.44 6.25
C GLU A 287 -10.48 7.93 4.87
N PHE A 288 -10.41 8.81 3.87
CA PHE A 288 -9.93 8.42 2.54
C PHE A 288 -8.50 7.87 2.59
N LEU A 289 -7.59 8.51 3.34
CA LEU A 289 -6.21 8.03 3.46
C LEU A 289 -6.13 6.67 4.18
N LEU A 290 -6.95 6.43 5.20
CA LEU A 290 -7.02 5.11 5.86
C LEU A 290 -7.44 4.02 4.89
N LEU A 291 -8.47 4.26 4.09
CA LEU A 291 -8.90 3.34 3.03
C LEU A 291 -7.79 3.14 2.00
N ALA A 292 -7.21 4.21 1.48
CA ALA A 292 -6.16 4.15 0.46
C ALA A 292 -4.84 3.53 0.97
N ASN A 293 -4.57 3.56 2.27
CA ASN A 293 -3.41 2.90 2.86
C ASN A 293 -3.64 1.39 3.06
N TRP A 294 -4.90 0.97 3.25
CA TRP A 294 -5.25 -0.44 3.30
C TRP A 294 -5.23 -1.10 1.90
N ILE A 295 -5.59 -0.36 0.86
CA ILE A 295 -5.57 -0.80 -0.56
C ILE A 295 -4.16 -0.80 -1.13
#